data_AF-A0A0W1RTX0-F1
#
_entry.id   AF-A0A0W1RTX0-F1
#
_cell.length_a   1.000
_cell.length_b   1.000
_cell.length_c   1.000
_cell.angle_alpha   90.00
_cell.angle_beta   90.00
_cell.angle_gamma   90.00
#
_symmetry.space_group_name_H-M   'P 1'
#
loop_
_entity.id
_entity.type
_entity.pdbx_description
1 polymer ?
#
loop_
_entity_poly.entity_id
_entity_poly.type
_entity_poly.pdbx_seq_one_letter_code
_entity_poly.pdbx_strand_id
1 'polypeptide(L)'
;MDTLATWLSYRPGDLLMFSPETYRRLFERLNLELWPWHGLLALLVVAMLWLALRPERVAQRAAGILLAAAWAAVAWGFFDLYAEINLLAPWLAGVFVAQALAIAAIALVGPGLAIGYAGRRARIGLAIACWGLLGHPLLLLAVGRSPASLELFGLAPDPTAIATIGLLLSSQLRHPVPLLVLPLAWCLIAALTWWALLTA
;
A
#
# COMPACT_ATOMS: atom_id res chain seq x y z
N MET A 1 26.34 -9.26 -34.49
CA MET A 1 26.00 -9.46 -33.06
C MET A 1 24.55 -9.06 -32.91
N ASP A 2 23.69 -10.04 -32.67
CA ASP A 2 22.24 -9.86 -32.67
C ASP A 2 21.81 -9.23 -31.35
N THR A 3 21.63 -7.92 -31.34
CA THR A 3 21.26 -7.14 -30.16
C THR A 3 19.97 -7.66 -29.51
N LEU A 4 19.04 -8.17 -30.31
CA LEU A 4 17.80 -8.83 -29.88
C LEU A 4 18.05 -10.08 -29.03
N ALA A 5 19.01 -10.93 -29.41
CA ALA A 5 19.36 -12.12 -28.64
C ALA A 5 19.96 -11.74 -27.27
N THR A 6 20.72 -10.65 -27.21
CA THR A 6 21.25 -10.10 -25.95
C THR A 6 20.11 -9.59 -25.05
N TRP A 7 19.20 -8.78 -25.57
CA TRP A 7 18.06 -8.27 -24.78
C TRP A 7 17.14 -9.38 -24.26
N LEU A 8 16.93 -10.45 -25.02
CA LEU A 8 16.10 -11.59 -24.64
C LEU A 8 16.79 -12.55 -23.65
N SER A 9 18.11 -12.43 -23.45
CA SER A 9 18.86 -13.25 -22.49
C SER A 9 18.77 -12.74 -21.05
N TYR A 10 18.42 -11.46 -20.85
CA TYR A 10 18.26 -10.88 -19.52
C TYR A 10 17.05 -11.47 -18.80
N ARG A 11 17.25 -11.80 -17.53
CA ARG A 11 16.19 -12.16 -16.61
C ARG A 11 15.71 -10.92 -15.86
N PRO A 12 14.45 -10.89 -15.41
CA PRO A 12 13.93 -9.81 -14.57
C PRO A 12 14.79 -9.50 -13.33
N GLY A 13 15.43 -10.52 -12.75
CA GLY A 13 16.39 -10.37 -11.65
C GLY A 13 17.63 -9.55 -12.01
N ASP A 14 18.10 -9.63 -13.25
CA ASP A 14 19.28 -8.89 -13.73
C ASP A 14 19.02 -7.37 -13.82
N LEU A 15 17.75 -6.95 -13.80
CA LEU A 15 17.34 -5.55 -13.83
C LEU A 15 17.18 -4.95 -12.42
N LEU A 16 17.21 -5.78 -11.36
CA LEU A 16 17.13 -5.31 -9.98
C LEU A 16 18.52 -4.92 -9.48
N MET A 17 18.64 -3.69 -9.00
CA MET A 17 19.90 -3.16 -8.45
C MET A 17 20.11 -3.53 -6.97
N PHE A 18 19.26 -4.38 -6.39
CA PHE A 18 19.27 -4.71 -4.97
C PHE A 18 18.88 -6.16 -4.69
N SER A 19 19.40 -6.73 -3.60
CA SER A 19 19.09 -8.10 -3.16
C SER A 19 17.83 -8.16 -2.28
N PRO A 20 17.24 -9.36 -2.08
CA PRO A 20 16.11 -9.56 -1.17
C PRO A 20 16.42 -9.10 0.27
N GLU A 21 17.66 -9.27 0.74
CA GLU A 21 18.10 -8.86 2.06
C GLU A 21 18.15 -7.34 2.19
N THR A 22 18.67 -6.64 1.18
CA THR A 22 18.68 -5.17 1.14
C THR A 22 17.26 -4.63 1.16
N TYR A 23 16.36 -5.20 0.35
CA TYR A 23 14.95 -4.84 0.34
C TYR A 23 14.28 -5.08 1.70
N ARG A 24 14.56 -6.21 2.36
CA ARG A 24 14.06 -6.52 3.71
C ARG A 24 14.54 -5.52 4.77
N ARG A 25 15.83 -5.16 4.74
CA ARG A 25 16.43 -4.22 5.71
C ARG A 25 15.82 -2.82 5.64
N LEU A 26 15.28 -2.43 4.48
CA LEU A 26 14.58 -1.17 4.33
C LEU A 26 13.36 -1.07 5.26
N PHE A 27 12.57 -2.15 5.37
CA PHE A 27 11.44 -2.18 6.31
C PHE A 27 11.89 -2.24 7.77
N GLU A 28 13.01 -2.91 8.07
CA GLU A 28 13.59 -2.88 9.41
C GLU A 28 13.94 -1.45 9.83
N ARG A 29 14.64 -0.72 8.95
CA ARG A 29 15.01 0.67 9.18
C ARG A 29 13.77 1.55 9.32
N LEU A 30 12.81 1.44 8.39
CA LEU A 30 11.57 2.20 8.42
C LEU A 30 10.82 2.03 9.75
N ASN A 31 10.61 0.78 10.19
CA ASN A 31 9.91 0.51 11.44
C ASN A 31 10.73 0.96 12.65
N LEU A 32 12.06 0.80 12.65
CA LEU A 32 12.90 1.29 13.76
C LEU A 32 12.86 2.81 13.90
N GLU A 33 12.89 3.57 12.81
CA GLU A 33 12.76 5.04 12.82
C GLU A 33 11.39 5.50 13.33
N LEU A 34 10.35 4.70 13.15
CA LEU A 34 8.99 4.97 13.61
C LEU A 34 8.70 4.47 15.04
N TRP A 35 9.58 3.68 15.65
CA TRP A 35 9.40 3.29 17.05
C TRP A 35 9.47 4.53 17.96
N PRO A 36 8.55 4.71 18.94
CA PRO A 36 7.53 3.78 19.45
C PRO A 36 6.10 4.01 18.90
N TRP A 37 5.93 4.71 17.79
CA TRP A 37 4.62 5.18 17.30
C TRP A 37 3.70 4.11 16.69
N HIS A 38 4.14 2.85 16.58
CA HIS A 38 3.33 1.75 16.04
C HIS A 38 1.98 1.58 16.74
N GLY A 39 1.92 1.79 18.06
CA GLY A 39 0.67 1.75 18.83
C GLY A 39 -0.31 2.82 18.37
N LEU A 40 0.17 4.05 18.15
CA LEU A 40 -0.64 5.13 17.61
C LEU A 40 -1.11 4.83 16.18
N LEU A 41 -0.22 4.30 15.32
CA LEU A 41 -0.58 3.91 13.96
C LEU A 41 -1.67 2.83 13.93
N ALA A 42 -1.56 1.82 14.79
CA ALA A 42 -2.59 0.80 14.93
C ALA A 42 -3.94 1.39 15.37
N LEU A 43 -3.92 2.33 16.33
CA LEU A 43 -5.13 3.05 16.76
C LEU A 43 -5.74 3.87 15.62
N LEU A 44 -4.92 4.53 14.79
CA LEU A 44 -5.40 5.30 13.64
C LEU A 44 -6.04 4.39 12.58
N VAL A 45 -5.49 3.18 12.35
CA VAL A 45 -6.09 2.18 11.46
C VAL A 45 -7.45 1.72 11.99
N VAL A 46 -7.53 1.38 13.28
CA VAL A 46 -8.80 0.98 13.91
C VAL A 46 -9.82 2.12 13.84
N ALA A 47 -9.39 3.36 14.13
CA ALA A 47 -10.23 4.54 14.03
C ALA A 47 -10.73 4.75 12.60
N MET A 48 -9.87 4.63 11.59
CA MET A 48 -10.24 4.75 10.17
C MET A 48 -11.34 3.75 9.80
N LEU A 49 -11.17 2.47 10.14
CA LEU A 49 -12.18 1.44 9.84
C LEU A 49 -13.49 1.70 10.58
N TRP A 50 -13.41 2.03 11.87
CA TRP A 50 -14.57 2.35 12.68
C TRP A 50 -15.34 3.53 12.11
N LEU A 51 -14.65 4.63 11.76
CA LEU A 51 -15.23 5.82 11.13
C LEU A 51 -15.81 5.53 9.74
N ALA A 52 -15.21 4.63 8.96
CA ALA A 52 -15.69 4.30 7.62
C ALA A 52 -17.03 3.52 7.64
N LEU A 53 -17.33 2.85 8.75
CA LEU A 53 -18.59 2.12 8.97
C LEU A 53 -19.70 2.99 9.55
N ARG A 54 -19.39 4.23 9.93
CA ARG A 54 -20.34 5.17 10.51
C ARG A 54 -21.24 5.78 9.43
N PRO A 55 -22.55 5.94 9.67
CA PRO A 55 -23.45 6.59 8.72
C PRO A 55 -23.19 8.09 8.58
N GLU A 56 -22.55 8.71 9.58
CA GLU A 56 -22.30 10.15 9.62
C GLU A 56 -21.27 10.56 8.55
N ARG A 57 -21.63 11.56 7.73
CA ARG A 57 -20.75 12.05 6.66
C ARG A 57 -19.41 12.53 7.20
N VAL A 58 -19.37 13.23 8.33
CA VAL A 58 -18.11 13.70 8.95
C VAL A 58 -17.18 12.54 9.29
N ALA A 59 -17.71 11.43 9.80
CA ALA A 59 -16.90 10.24 10.10
C ALA A 59 -16.34 9.61 8.82
N GLN A 60 -17.15 9.46 7.78
CA GLN A 60 -16.71 8.95 6.47
C GLN A 60 -15.65 9.85 5.82
N ARG A 61 -15.76 11.17 5.97
CA ARG A 61 -14.71 12.12 5.54
C ARG A 61 -13.41 11.90 6.31
N ALA A 62 -13.50 11.81 7.63
CA ALA A 62 -12.34 11.57 8.48
C ALA A 62 -11.64 10.23 8.15
N ALA A 63 -12.41 9.16 7.88
CA ALA A 63 -11.86 7.89 7.40
C ALA A 63 -11.13 8.03 6.06
N GLY A 64 -11.72 8.77 5.11
CA GLY A 64 -11.06 9.05 3.83
C GLY A 64 -9.78 9.87 3.99
N ILE A 65 -9.74 10.82 4.92
CA ILE A 65 -8.53 11.59 5.25
C ILE A 65 -7.46 10.73 5.89
N LEU A 66 -7.81 9.81 6.79
CA LEU A 66 -6.86 8.86 7.36
C LEU A 66 -6.27 7.94 6.28
N LEU A 67 -7.08 7.48 5.32
CA LEU A 67 -6.59 6.72 4.18
C LEU A 67 -5.65 7.56 3.29
N ALA A 68 -5.99 8.83 3.02
CA ALA A 68 -5.11 9.73 2.29
C ALA A 68 -3.79 9.98 3.04
N ALA A 69 -3.85 10.15 4.36
CA ALA A 69 -2.67 10.29 5.21
C ALA A 69 -1.79 9.04 5.19
N ALA A 70 -2.37 7.83 5.10
CA ALA A 70 -1.61 6.60 4.93
C ALA A 70 -0.84 6.57 3.60
N TRP A 71 -1.46 6.98 2.48
CA TRP A 71 -0.76 7.11 1.19
C TRP A 71 0.35 8.15 1.22
N ALA A 72 0.09 9.29 1.86
CA ALA A 72 1.09 10.33 2.10
C ALA A 72 2.26 9.78 2.94
N ALA A 73 1.98 9.13 4.06
CA ALA A 73 3.01 8.56 4.93
C ALA A 73 3.92 7.57 4.20
N VAL A 74 3.38 6.74 3.30
CA VAL A 74 4.19 5.89 2.41
C VAL A 74 5.05 6.72 1.46
N ALA A 75 4.47 7.76 0.84
CA ALA A 75 5.19 8.64 -0.08
C ALA A 75 6.41 9.31 0.56
N TRP A 76 6.31 9.72 1.82
CA TRP A 76 7.40 10.40 2.53
C TRP A 76 8.32 9.45 3.29
N GLY A 77 7.80 8.41 3.93
CA GLY A 77 8.60 7.50 4.76
C GLY A 77 9.29 6.43 3.94
N PHE A 78 8.52 5.64 3.18
CA PHE A 78 9.08 4.51 2.45
C PHE A 78 9.94 4.96 1.25
N PHE A 79 9.44 5.88 0.43
CA PHE A 79 10.14 6.24 -0.80
C PHE A 79 11.41 7.06 -0.58
N ASP A 80 11.56 7.73 0.56
CA ASP A 80 12.81 8.39 0.94
C ASP A 80 13.93 7.35 1.14
N LEU A 81 13.64 6.30 1.91
CA LEU A 81 14.56 5.16 2.07
C LEU A 81 14.75 4.37 0.77
N TYR A 82 13.68 4.22 -0.03
CA TYR A 82 13.73 3.46 -1.28
C TYR A 82 14.56 4.17 -2.36
N ALA A 83 14.73 5.49 -2.28
CA ALA A 83 15.58 6.25 -3.18
C ALA A 83 17.07 5.87 -3.07
N GLU A 84 17.50 5.28 -1.94
CA GLU A 84 18.87 4.77 -1.78
C GLU A 84 19.17 3.60 -2.74
N ILE A 85 18.15 2.84 -3.14
CA ILE A 85 18.30 1.61 -3.95
C ILE A 85 17.52 1.64 -5.27
N ASN A 86 16.69 2.64 -5.51
CA ASN A 86 15.88 2.75 -6.71
C ASN A 86 15.77 4.20 -7.21
N LEU A 87 16.35 4.45 -8.39
CA LEU A 87 16.36 5.77 -9.03
C LEU A 87 14.96 6.32 -9.35
N LEU A 88 13.95 5.45 -9.47
CA LEU A 88 12.57 5.85 -9.74
C LEU A 88 11.81 6.24 -8.48
N ALA A 89 12.35 6.03 -7.28
CA ALA A 89 11.64 6.27 -6.03
C ALA A 89 11.07 7.70 -5.88
N PRO A 90 11.77 8.79 -6.26
CA PRO A 90 11.19 10.15 -6.17
C PRO A 90 9.97 10.34 -7.09
N TRP A 91 9.99 9.73 -8.27
CA TRP A 91 8.86 9.77 -9.21
C TRP A 91 7.67 8.96 -8.68
N LEU A 92 7.94 7.78 -8.11
CA LEU A 92 6.92 6.94 -7.48
C LEU A 92 6.31 7.63 -6.26
N ALA A 93 7.12 8.31 -5.43
CA ALA A 93 6.64 9.14 -4.33
C ALA A 93 5.63 10.19 -4.81
N GLY A 94 5.96 10.91 -5.90
CA GLY A 94 5.05 11.88 -6.51
C GLY A 94 3.71 11.28 -6.94
N VAL A 95 3.72 10.07 -7.49
CA VAL A 95 2.50 9.34 -7.87
C VAL A 95 1.68 8.92 -6.64
N PHE A 96 2.33 8.49 -5.55
CA PHE A 96 1.66 8.20 -4.28
C PHE A 96 1.06 9.45 -3.62
N VAL A 97 1.75 10.61 -3.70
CA VAL A 97 1.18 11.90 -3.28
C VAL A 97 -0.05 12.25 -4.11
N ALA A 98 -0.01 12.06 -5.43
CA ALA A 98 -1.17 12.32 -6.29
C ALA A 98 -2.38 11.47 -5.89
N GLN A 99 -2.18 10.20 -5.56
CA GLN A 99 -3.23 9.32 -5.04
C GLN A 99 -3.74 9.77 -3.67
N ALA A 100 -2.86 10.17 -2.75
CA ALA A 100 -3.26 10.73 -1.46
C ALA A 100 -4.16 11.97 -1.64
N LEU A 101 -3.78 12.88 -2.53
CA LEU A 101 -4.55 14.08 -2.85
C LEU A 101 -5.90 13.75 -3.50
N ALA A 102 -5.95 12.77 -4.41
CA ALA A 102 -7.20 12.33 -5.03
C ALA A 102 -8.19 11.74 -4.01
N ILE A 103 -7.69 10.90 -3.09
CA ILE A 103 -8.49 10.35 -1.98
C ILE A 103 -8.95 11.48 -1.06
N ALA A 104 -8.06 12.41 -0.69
CA ALA A 104 -8.40 13.56 0.15
C ALA A 104 -9.47 14.45 -0.49
N ALA A 105 -9.38 14.72 -1.80
CA ALA A 105 -10.36 15.51 -2.52
C ALA A 105 -11.76 14.86 -2.49
N ILE A 106 -11.83 13.54 -2.71
CA ILE A 106 -13.09 12.77 -2.60
C ILE A 106 -13.60 12.75 -1.16
N ALA A 107 -12.70 12.69 -0.17
CA ALA A 107 -13.06 12.76 1.24
C ALA A 107 -13.66 14.12 1.60
N LEU A 108 -13.03 15.23 1.20
CA LEU A 108 -13.44 16.57 1.61
C LEU A 108 -14.67 17.08 0.84
N VAL A 109 -14.67 16.93 -0.48
CA VAL A 109 -15.70 17.49 -1.36
C VAL A 109 -16.81 16.47 -1.64
N GLY A 110 -16.44 15.19 -1.71
CA GLY A 110 -17.34 14.10 -2.06
C GLY A 110 -18.12 13.49 -0.87
N PRO A 111 -18.56 12.23 -1.02
CA PRO A 111 -19.32 11.52 0.00
C PRO A 111 -18.45 10.98 1.16
N GLY A 112 -17.12 11.04 1.08
CA GLY A 112 -16.25 10.37 2.05
C GLY A 112 -16.01 8.90 1.72
N LEU A 113 -15.29 8.20 2.60
CA LEU A 113 -15.12 6.76 2.55
C LEU A 113 -16.26 6.07 3.32
N ALA A 114 -17.36 5.83 2.63
CA ALA A 114 -18.52 5.12 3.18
C ALA A 114 -18.46 3.63 2.81
N ILE A 115 -18.16 2.76 3.77
CA ILE A 115 -18.10 1.31 3.54
C ILE A 115 -19.49 0.69 3.71
N GLY A 116 -19.92 -0.07 2.70
CA GLY A 116 -21.09 -0.93 2.79
C GLY A 116 -20.71 -2.36 3.16
N TYR A 117 -21.67 -3.11 3.71
CA TYR A 117 -21.56 -4.55 3.98
C TYR A 117 -22.55 -5.39 3.17
N ALA A 118 -23.47 -4.74 2.45
CA ALA A 118 -24.46 -5.40 1.63
C ALA A 118 -23.87 -5.84 0.28
N GLY A 119 -24.01 -7.13 -0.05
CA GLY A 119 -23.65 -7.69 -1.35
C GLY A 119 -22.32 -8.45 -1.38
N ARG A 120 -22.07 -9.15 -2.49
CA ARG A 120 -20.86 -9.98 -2.67
C ARG A 120 -19.61 -9.12 -2.85
N ARG A 121 -19.69 -8.05 -3.66
CA ARG A 121 -18.56 -7.12 -3.91
C ARG A 121 -18.01 -6.53 -2.62
N ALA A 122 -18.91 -6.07 -1.74
CA ALA A 122 -18.53 -5.46 -0.47
C ALA A 122 -17.83 -6.42 0.49
N ARG A 123 -18.29 -7.68 0.56
CA ARG A 123 -17.65 -8.72 1.38
C ARG A 123 -16.28 -9.12 0.85
N ILE A 124 -16.14 -9.26 -0.47
CA ILE A 124 -14.84 -9.53 -1.11
C ILE A 124 -13.88 -8.37 -0.85
N GLY A 125 -14.32 -7.12 -1.04
CA GLY A 125 -13.52 -5.94 -0.74
C GLY A 125 -13.07 -5.90 0.72
N LEU A 126 -13.94 -6.24 1.66
CA LEU A 126 -13.59 -6.27 3.08
C LEU A 126 -12.57 -7.36 3.38
N ALA A 127 -12.70 -8.55 2.77
CA ALA A 127 -11.72 -9.61 2.89
C ALA A 127 -10.34 -9.19 2.35
N ILE A 128 -10.30 -8.51 1.20
CA ILE A 128 -9.07 -7.94 0.63
C ILE A 128 -8.50 -6.85 1.57
N ALA A 129 -9.35 -6.00 2.13
CA ALA A 129 -8.92 -4.98 3.08
C ALA A 129 -8.30 -5.60 4.34
N CYS A 130 -8.95 -6.59 4.92
CA CYS A 130 -8.43 -7.35 6.06
C CYS A 130 -7.12 -8.07 5.71
N TRP A 131 -6.98 -8.59 4.48
CA TRP A 131 -5.72 -9.17 4.02
C TRP A 131 -4.60 -8.13 3.99
N GLY A 132 -4.81 -6.95 3.42
CA GLY A 132 -3.79 -5.90 3.41
C GLY A 132 -3.41 -5.40 4.82
N LEU A 133 -4.40 -5.26 5.70
CA LEU A 133 -4.20 -4.72 7.05
C LEU A 133 -3.55 -5.73 8.02
N LEU A 134 -3.97 -6.99 7.96
CA LEU A 134 -3.59 -8.02 8.94
C LEU A 134 -2.97 -9.24 8.27
N GLY A 135 -3.55 -9.72 7.18
CA GLY A 135 -3.08 -10.92 6.48
C GLY A 135 -1.62 -10.79 6.01
N HIS A 136 -1.24 -9.63 5.48
CA HIS A 136 0.09 -9.37 4.95
C HIS A 136 1.19 -9.46 6.02
N PRO A 137 1.15 -8.69 7.13
CA PRO A 137 2.16 -8.82 8.18
C PRO A 137 2.14 -10.20 8.87
N LEU A 138 0.96 -10.81 9.02
CA LEU A 138 0.85 -12.16 9.61
C LEU A 138 1.47 -13.24 8.71
N LEU A 139 1.31 -13.13 7.39
CA LEU A 139 1.96 -14.02 6.43
C LEU A 139 3.48 -13.89 6.51
N LEU A 140 4.00 -12.66 6.57
CA LEU A 140 5.43 -12.41 6.72
C LEU A 140 5.99 -13.06 7.99
N LEU A 141 5.29 -12.94 9.12
CA LEU A 141 5.65 -13.65 10.35
C LEU A 141 5.62 -15.18 10.17
N ALA A 142 4.59 -15.72 9.51
CA ALA A 142 4.43 -17.15 9.30
C ALA A 142 5.55 -17.76 8.43
N VAL A 143 6.12 -16.98 7.51
CA VAL A 143 7.30 -17.39 6.71
C VAL A 143 8.64 -17.07 7.39
N GLY A 144 8.63 -16.69 8.67
CA GLY A 144 9.83 -16.50 9.49
C GLY A 144 10.47 -15.11 9.39
N ARG A 145 9.79 -14.09 8.86
CA ARG A 145 10.31 -12.71 8.90
C ARG A 145 10.37 -12.19 10.34
N SER A 146 11.41 -11.41 10.61
CA SER A 146 11.53 -10.67 11.88
C SER A 146 10.38 -9.67 12.04
N PRO A 147 9.79 -9.52 13.25
CA PRO A 147 8.77 -8.50 13.53
C PRO A 147 9.20 -7.08 13.16
N ALA A 148 10.50 -6.76 13.23
CA ALA A 148 11.02 -5.46 12.83
C ALA A 148 10.94 -5.23 11.32
N SER A 149 10.91 -6.30 10.51
CA SER A 149 10.92 -6.23 9.05
C SER A 149 9.52 -6.33 8.42
N LEU A 150 8.47 -6.17 9.21
CA LEU A 150 7.10 -6.32 8.72
C LEU A 150 6.66 -5.13 7.89
N GLU A 151 5.93 -5.45 6.83
CA GLU A 151 5.29 -4.47 5.98
C GLU A 151 3.91 -4.15 6.55
N LEU A 152 3.76 -2.93 7.05
CA LEU A 152 2.56 -2.47 7.75
C LEU A 152 1.78 -1.45 6.91
N PHE A 153 0.45 -1.50 7.00
CA PHE A 153 -0.41 -0.53 6.34
C PHE A 153 -0.07 0.91 6.78
N GLY A 154 -0.03 1.82 5.81
CA GLY A 154 0.32 3.23 6.00
C GLY A 154 1.81 3.50 6.13
N LEU A 155 2.65 2.45 6.17
CA LEU A 155 4.11 2.56 6.17
C LEU A 155 4.71 1.92 4.91
N ALA A 156 4.29 0.70 4.61
CA ALA A 156 4.69 -0.02 3.41
C ALA A 156 3.65 0.14 2.29
N PRO A 157 4.10 0.23 1.02
CA PRO A 157 3.21 0.49 -0.10
C PRO A 157 2.29 -0.71 -0.43
N ASP A 158 2.78 -1.94 -0.31
CA ASP A 158 2.06 -3.18 -0.64
C ASP A 158 0.77 -3.37 0.19
N PRO A 159 0.83 -3.46 1.54
CA PRO A 159 -0.37 -3.58 2.36
C PRO A 159 -1.30 -2.37 2.21
N THR A 160 -0.74 -1.17 1.96
CA THR A 160 -1.53 0.06 1.74
C THR A 160 -2.33 0.00 0.44
N ALA A 161 -1.71 -0.46 -0.65
CA ALA A 161 -2.36 -0.65 -1.93
C ALA A 161 -3.45 -1.72 -1.86
N ILE A 162 -3.14 -2.88 -1.29
CA ILE A 162 -4.09 -3.99 -1.11
C ILE A 162 -5.30 -3.53 -0.27
N ALA A 163 -5.04 -2.91 0.89
CA ALA A 163 -6.11 -2.43 1.75
C ALA A 163 -6.97 -1.38 1.04
N THR A 164 -6.36 -0.46 0.29
CA THR A 164 -7.07 0.56 -0.50
C THR A 164 -7.99 -0.08 -1.55
N ILE A 165 -7.53 -1.10 -2.29
CA ILE A 165 -8.37 -1.84 -3.24
C ILE A 165 -9.60 -2.40 -2.53
N GLY A 166 -9.39 -3.08 -1.40
CA GLY A 166 -10.46 -3.66 -0.60
C GLY A 166 -11.48 -2.62 -0.13
N LEU A 167 -11.00 -1.52 0.47
CA LEU A 167 -11.83 -0.42 0.97
C LEU A 167 -12.64 0.24 -0.16
N LEU A 168 -12.04 0.46 -1.33
CA LEU A 168 -12.72 1.05 -2.48
C LEU A 168 -13.77 0.11 -3.09
N LEU A 169 -13.50 -1.19 -3.16
CA LEU A 169 -14.48 -2.19 -3.61
C LEU A 169 -15.68 -2.31 -2.66
N SER A 170 -15.45 -2.15 -1.36
CA SER A 170 -16.50 -2.11 -0.34
C SER A 170 -17.16 -0.74 -0.18
N SER A 171 -16.59 0.30 -0.77
CA SER A 171 -17.15 1.64 -0.70
C SER A 171 -18.44 1.78 -1.52
N GLN A 172 -19.27 2.72 -1.10
CA GLN A 172 -20.48 3.15 -1.82
C GLN A 172 -20.16 4.22 -2.89
N LEU A 173 -18.89 4.43 -3.25
CA LEU A 173 -18.50 5.35 -4.30
C LEU A 173 -19.09 4.92 -5.64
N ARG A 174 -19.66 5.89 -6.38
CA ARG A 174 -20.24 5.63 -7.72
C ARG A 174 -19.17 5.23 -8.73
N HIS A 175 -18.01 5.86 -8.69
CA HIS A 175 -16.91 5.66 -9.65
C HIS A 175 -15.56 5.47 -8.94
N PRO A 176 -15.30 4.30 -8.33
CA PRO A 176 -14.04 4.04 -7.62
C PRO A 176 -12.86 3.75 -8.57
N VAL A 177 -13.13 3.45 -9.85
CA VAL A 177 -12.14 2.97 -10.83
C VAL A 177 -10.91 3.86 -10.95
N PRO A 178 -11.00 5.21 -11.04
CA PRO A 178 -9.80 6.04 -11.14
C PRO A 178 -8.85 5.89 -9.94
N LEU A 179 -9.41 5.74 -8.73
CA LEU A 179 -8.64 5.52 -7.52
C LEU A 179 -8.05 4.09 -7.41
N LEU A 180 -8.54 3.14 -8.22
CA LEU A 180 -8.04 1.77 -8.23
C LEU A 180 -6.83 1.59 -9.17
N VAL A 181 -6.63 2.49 -10.12
CA VAL A 181 -5.55 2.37 -11.13
C VAL A 181 -4.19 2.25 -10.47
N LEU A 182 -3.84 3.20 -9.59
CA LEU A 182 -2.54 3.19 -8.94
C LEU A 182 -2.37 1.99 -7.98
N PRO A 183 -3.29 1.70 -7.04
CA PRO A 183 -3.16 0.53 -6.18
C PRO A 183 -2.98 -0.78 -6.96
N LEU A 184 -3.72 -0.98 -8.06
CA LEU A 184 -3.60 -2.17 -8.89
C LEU A 184 -2.27 -2.21 -9.64
N ALA A 185 -1.85 -1.09 -10.21
CA ALA A 185 -0.55 -0.97 -10.87
C ALA A 185 0.59 -1.25 -9.89
N TRP A 186 0.49 -0.74 -8.66
CA TRP A 186 1.47 -1.01 -7.61
C TRP A 186 1.52 -2.50 -7.25
N CYS A 187 0.37 -3.14 -7.00
CA CYS A 187 0.34 -4.58 -6.72
C CYS A 187 0.97 -5.41 -7.85
N LEU A 188 0.80 -5.00 -9.11
CA LEU A 188 1.46 -5.64 -10.25
C LEU A 188 2.98 -5.44 -10.21
N ILE A 189 3.44 -4.21 -9.97
CA ILE A 189 4.87 -3.89 -9.84
C ILE A 189 5.48 -4.70 -8.71
N ALA A 190 4.86 -4.69 -7.52
CA ALA A 190 5.31 -5.43 -6.36
C ALA A 190 5.38 -6.95 -6.61
N ALA A 191 4.36 -7.53 -7.25
CA ALA A 191 4.36 -8.95 -7.61
C ALA A 191 5.50 -9.30 -8.58
N LEU A 192 5.76 -8.44 -9.57
CA LEU A 192 6.88 -8.61 -10.50
C LEU A 192 8.24 -8.46 -9.80
N THR A 193 8.38 -7.50 -8.88
CA THR A 193 9.59 -7.32 -8.07
C THR A 193 9.85 -8.55 -7.21
N TRP A 194 8.85 -9.06 -6.50
CA TRP A 194 8.97 -10.28 -5.70
C TRP A 194 9.31 -11.50 -6.54
N TRP A 195 8.65 -11.69 -7.68
CA TRP A 195 8.96 -12.80 -8.58
C TRP A 195 10.40 -12.71 -9.12
N ALA A 196 10.85 -11.52 -9.49
CA ALA A 196 12.24 -11.30 -9.90
C ALA A 196 13.23 -11.61 -8.77
N LEU A 197 12.95 -11.18 -7.53
CA LEU A 197 13.78 -11.47 -6.36
C LEU A 197 13.83 -12.97 -6.00
N LEU A 198 12.78 -13.74 -6.29
CA LEU A 198 12.72 -15.18 -6.04
C LEU A 198 13.39 -16.01 -7.15
N THR A 199 13.66 -15.42 -8.30
CA THR A 199 14.21 -16.10 -9.49
C THR A 199 15.62 -15.65 -9.87
N ALA A 200 16.14 -14.64 -9.17
CA ALA A 200 17.53 -14.20 -9.21
C ALA A 200 18.42 -15.17 -8.43
#